data_AF-A0A356QXZ2-F1
#
_entry.id   AF-A0A356QXZ2-F1
#
_cell.length_a   1.000
_cell.length_b   1.000
_cell.length_c   1.000
_cell.angle_alpha   90.00
_cell.angle_beta   90.00
_cell.angle_gamma   90.00
#
_symmetry.space_group_name_H-M   'P 1'
#
loop_
_entity.id
_entity.type
_entity.pdbx_description
1 polymer ?
#
loop_
_entity_poly.entity_id
_entity_poly.type
_entity_poly.pdbx_seq_one_letter_code
_entity_poly.pdbx_strand_id
1 'polypeptide(L)' 'GPRYKALLEDIFKNKTLAEDFSLYIHRPTATDPTFAPEGMDSFYVLAPVPNLTANID' A
#
# COMPACT_ATOMS: atom_id res chain seq x y z
N GLY A 1 4.73 1.21 -13.28
CA GLY A 1 4.31 2.53 -13.82
C GLY A 1 5.51 3.44 -13.98
N PRO A 2 5.37 4.60 -14.65
CA PRO A 2 6.47 5.53 -14.95
C PRO A 2 7.21 6.04 -13.70
N ARG A 3 6.54 6.13 -12.55
CA ARG A 3 7.13 6.53 -11.26
C ARG A 3 7.68 5.40 -10.39
N TYR A 4 7.58 4.13 -10.82
CA TYR A 4 7.99 2.98 -9.99
C TYR A 4 9.42 3.12 -9.46
N LYS A 5 10.37 3.48 -10.33
CA LYS A 5 11.78 3.59 -9.94
C LYS A 5 12.03 4.76 -8.97
N ALA A 6 11.44 5.92 -9.25
CA ALA A 6 11.56 7.10 -8.39
C ALA A 6 10.96 6.85 -7.00
N LEU A 7 9.79 6.20 -6.93
CA LEU A 7 9.15 5.84 -5.66
C LEU A 7 10.04 4.93 -4.79
N LEU A 8 10.72 3.96 -5.41
CA LEU A 8 11.68 3.11 -4.69
C LEU A 8 12.89 3.92 -4.20
N GLU A 9 13.37 4.89 -4.97
CA GLU A 9 14.45 5.77 -4.52
C GLU A 9 14.02 6.63 -3.32
N ASP A 10 12.80 7.15 -3.33
CA ASP A 10 12.24 7.91 -2.22
C ASP A 10 12.15 7.06 -0.94
N ILE A 11 11.64 5.84 -1.05
CA ILE A 11 11.46 4.92 0.08
C ILE A 11 12.79 4.43 0.66
N PHE A 12 13.70 3.95 -0.20
CA PHE A 12 14.89 3.23 0.25
C PHE A 12 16.12 4.11 0.42
N LYS A 13 16.24 5.20 -0.37
CA LYS A 13 17.41 6.11 -0.30
C LYS A 13 17.08 7.39 0.44
N ASN A 14 16.02 8.09 0.01
CA ASN A 14 15.68 9.40 0.57
C ASN A 14 14.97 9.27 1.91
N LYS A 15 14.40 8.09 2.20
CA LYS A 15 13.67 7.78 3.43
C LYS A 15 12.52 8.75 3.67
N THR A 16 11.87 9.18 2.60
CA THR A 16 10.72 10.10 2.63
C THR A 16 9.44 9.35 2.35
N LEU A 17 8.34 9.82 2.94
CA LEU A 17 7.01 9.35 2.59
C LEU A 17 6.62 9.99 1.25
N ALA A 18 6.33 9.16 0.24
CA ALA A 18 5.93 9.68 -1.07
C ALA A 18 4.52 10.28 -1.01
N GLU A 19 4.31 11.41 -1.67
CA GLU A 19 2.98 12.04 -1.77
C GLU A 19 2.01 11.25 -2.67
N ASP A 20 2.52 10.32 -3.48
CA ASP A 20 1.77 9.45 -4.37
C ASP A 20 2.07 7.96 -4.12
N PHE A 21 1.24 7.34 -3.28
CA PHE A 21 1.44 5.94 -2.93
C PHE A 21 1.13 4.99 -4.08
N SER A 22 2.00 3.98 -4.25
CA SER A 22 1.61 2.75 -4.91
C SER A 22 0.90 1.86 -3.91
N LEU A 23 -0.41 1.64 -4.09
CA LEU A 23 -1.21 0.82 -3.19
C LEU A 23 -1.46 -0.56 -3.80
N TYR A 24 -1.19 -1.60 -3.02
CA TYR A 24 -1.71 -2.94 -3.31
C TYR A 24 -3.02 -3.12 -2.56
N ILE A 25 -4.12 -3.30 -3.29
CA ILE A 25 -5.46 -3.51 -2.72
C ILE A 25 -5.85 -4.95 -2.97
N HIS A 26 -6.32 -5.62 -1.92
CA HIS A 26 -6.91 -6.94 -2.00
C HIS A 26 -8.36 -6.90 -1.51
N ARG A 27 -9.27 -7.43 -2.34
CA ARG A 27 -10.71 -7.56 -2.07
C ARG A 27 -11.09 -9.04 -2.08
N PRO A 28 -10.96 -9.78 -0.97
CA PRO A 28 -11.26 -11.21 -0.92
C PRO A 28 -12.73 -11.51 -1.19
N THR A 29 -13.65 -10.60 -0.85
CA THR A 29 -15.09 -10.77 -1.09
C THR A 29 -15.47 -10.90 -2.56
N ALA A 30 -14.60 -10.48 -3.50
CA ALA A 30 -14.81 -10.71 -4.93
C ALA A 30 -14.78 -12.20 -5.30
N THR A 31 -14.09 -13.04 -4.53
CA THR A 31 -13.98 -14.49 -4.76
C THR A 31 -14.68 -15.32 -3.68
N ASP A 32 -14.78 -14.80 -2.45
CA ASP A 32 -15.44 -15.47 -1.32
C ASP A 32 -16.40 -14.49 -0.61
N PRO A 33 -17.71 -14.54 -0.92
CA PRO A 33 -18.72 -13.68 -0.28
C PRO A 33 -18.81 -13.83 1.23
N THR A 34 -18.33 -14.93 1.82
CA THR A 34 -18.38 -15.17 3.27
C THR A 34 -17.32 -14.40 4.05
N PHE A 35 -16.38 -13.76 3.34
CA PHE A 35 -15.28 -12.99 3.94
C PHE A 35 -15.71 -11.62 4.49
N ALA A 36 -16.99 -11.27 4.36
CA ALA A 36 -17.61 -10.09 4.94
C ALA A 36 -19.08 -10.39 5.31
N PRO A 37 -19.72 -9.58 6.15
CA PRO A 37 -21.18 -9.65 6.35
C PRO A 37 -21.96 -9.49 5.04
N GLU A 38 -23.21 -9.97 5.03
CA GLU A 38 -24.06 -9.90 3.83
C GLU A 38 -24.20 -8.45 3.32
N GLY A 39 -23.97 -8.26 2.01
CA GLY A 39 -24.02 -6.96 1.35
C GLY A 39 -22.81 -6.06 1.60
N MET A 40 -21.77 -6.53 2.30
CA MET A 40 -20.53 -5.79 2.57
C MET A 40 -19.34 -6.38 1.81
N ASP A 41 -18.26 -5.61 1.72
CA ASP A 41 -16.96 -6.05 1.20
C ASP A 41 -15.87 -5.89 2.27
N SER A 42 -14.96 -6.86 2.33
CA SER A 42 -13.72 -6.76 3.07
C SER A 42 -12.59 -6.33 2.14
N PHE A 43 -11.70 -5.47 2.62
CA PHE A 43 -10.51 -5.01 1.89
C PHE A 43 -9.30 -4.95 2.82
N TYR A 44 -8.12 -5.28 2.28
CA TYR A 44 -6.86 -4.86 2.88
C TYR A 44 -6.02 -4.09 1.87
N VAL A 45 -5.24 -3.13 2.36
CA VAL A 45 -4.34 -2.33 1.54
C VAL A 45 -2.93 -2.37 2.10
N LEU A 46 -1.94 -2.47 1.22
CA LEU A 46 -0.52 -2.33 1.55
C LEU A 46 0.05 -1.12 0.81
N ALA A 47 0.69 -0.23 1.57
CA ALA A 47 1.45 0.90 1.05
C ALA A 47 2.94 0.69 1.37
N PRO A 48 3.84 0.73 0.37
CA PRO A 48 5.27 0.76 0.61
C PRO A 48 5.66 2.05 1.35
N VAL A 49 6.39 1.90 2.46
CA VAL A 49 6.89 3.00 3.28
C VAL A 49 8.38 2.80 3.58
N PRO A 50 9.13 3.88 3.89
CA PRO A 50 10.48 3.74 4.42
C PRO A 50 10.50 2.83 5.65
N ASN A 51 11.58 2.08 5.82
CA ASN A 51 11.73 1.23 7.00
C ASN A 51 11.94 2.07 8.28
N LEU A 52 11.92 1.41 9.43
CA LEU A 52 12.01 2.04 10.76
C LEU A 52 13.33 2.77 11.06
N THR A 53 14.29 2.80 10.12
CA THR A 53 15.52 3.61 10.24
C THR A 53 15.37 5.00 9.62
N ALA A 54 14.19 5.33 9.10
CA ALA A 54 13.83 6.65 8.64
C ALA A 54 13.47 7.55 9.83
N ASN A 55 13.96 8.79 9.81
CA ASN A 55 13.63 9.80 10.83
C ASN A 55 12.36 10.54 10.40
N ILE A 56 11.25 9.81 10.34
CA ILE A 56 9.92 10.29 9.96
C ILE A 56 8.95 9.87 11.06
N ASP A 57 8.27 10.84 11.66
CA ASP A 57 7.20 10.68 12.66
C ASP A 57 5.85 11.00 12.01
#